data_AF-A0AAW7XGW1-F1
#
_entry.id   AF-A0AAW7XGW1-F1
#
_cell.length_a   1.000
_cell.length_b   1.000
_cell.length_c   1.000
_cell.angle_alpha   90.00
_cell.angle_beta   90.00
_cell.angle_gamma   90.00
#
_symmetry.space_group_name_H-M   'P 1'
#
loop_
_entity.id
_entity.type
_entity.pdbx_description
1 polymer ?
#
loop_
_entity_poly.entity_id
_entity_poly.type
_entity_poly.pdbx_seq_one_letter_code
_entity_poly.pdbx_strand_id
1 'polypeptide(L)'
;MARLSDKDLCQDALNHSDTSKQKGFSLIELLVTLVISVIIITLAIPAFTRWISQNELSSSALLFRHVMSDARSEAVKLGRPVRLCSRDDALLACAGTSLSGTKDWSHGAILFLDVNDNRAYEANTDLLLRAFELPTALSATWNRGHSLSFLPSGRMNWGSNGTFKLTSSNELISPVHLVVGIQGRIRSFEP
;
A
#
# COMPACT_ATOMS: atom_id res chain seq x y z
N MET A 1 -52.63 -62.93 38.46
CA MET A 1 -52.84 -61.47 38.34
C MET A 1 -51.47 -60.80 38.35
N ALA A 2 -51.16 -60.07 37.28
CA ALA A 2 -50.18 -58.98 37.16
C ALA A 2 -48.75 -59.18 37.70
N ARG A 3 -47.79 -59.21 36.78
CA ARG A 3 -46.78 -58.13 36.61
C ARG A 3 -45.98 -58.43 35.34
N LEU A 4 -46.43 -57.86 34.22
CA LEU A 4 -45.57 -57.66 33.05
C LEU A 4 -44.43 -56.76 33.54
N SER A 5 -43.22 -57.32 33.49
CA SER A 5 -42.01 -56.71 34.00
C SER A 5 -41.65 -55.53 33.12
N ASP A 6 -41.76 -54.32 33.69
CA ASP A 6 -41.42 -52.99 33.16
C ASP A 6 -39.98 -52.84 32.61
N LYS A 7 -39.21 -53.94 32.61
CA LYS A 7 -37.80 -53.99 32.20
C LYS A 7 -37.64 -54.13 30.69
N ASP A 8 -38.60 -54.75 30.00
CA ASP A 8 -38.46 -55.02 28.57
C ASP A 8 -38.70 -53.76 27.71
N LEU A 9 -39.50 -52.79 28.21
CA LEU A 9 -39.82 -51.56 27.47
C LEU A 9 -38.65 -50.54 27.45
N CYS A 10 -37.84 -50.49 28.51
CA CYS A 10 -36.67 -49.60 28.58
C CYS A 10 -35.44 -50.18 27.86
N GLN A 11 -35.44 -51.48 27.56
CA GLN A 11 -34.30 -52.14 26.93
C GLN A 11 -34.27 -51.88 25.42
N ASP A 12 -35.43 -51.68 24.79
CA ASP A 12 -35.53 -51.29 23.38
C ASP A 12 -35.18 -49.80 23.12
N ALA A 13 -35.31 -48.93 24.13
CA ALA A 13 -34.99 -47.50 24.01
C ALA A 13 -33.49 -47.19 24.12
N LEU A 14 -32.67 -48.10 24.65
CA LEU A 14 -31.22 -47.90 24.83
C LEU A 14 -30.36 -48.46 23.69
N ASN A 15 -30.99 -49.14 22.71
CA ASN A 15 -30.28 -49.78 21.59
C ASN A 15 -30.32 -49.00 20.27
N HIS A 16 -30.89 -47.80 20.26
CA HIS A 16 -30.74 -46.89 19.13
C HIS A 16 -29.39 -46.16 19.22
N SER A 17 -28.29 -46.92 19.19
CA SER A 17 -27.01 -46.36 18.82
C SER A 17 -27.12 -45.98 17.34
N ASP A 18 -27.59 -44.76 17.08
CA ASP A 18 -27.35 -44.07 15.81
C ASP A 18 -25.84 -43.96 15.67
N THR A 19 -25.24 -45.03 15.15
CA THR A 19 -23.90 -45.05 14.63
C THR A 19 -23.93 -44.12 13.44
N SER A 20 -23.67 -42.83 13.71
CA SER A 20 -23.37 -41.85 12.69
C SER A 20 -22.28 -42.44 11.81
N LYS A 21 -22.68 -43.04 10.68
CA LYS A 21 -21.78 -43.60 9.69
C LYS A 21 -20.83 -42.49 9.29
N GLN A 22 -19.59 -42.56 9.74
CA GLN A 22 -18.54 -41.70 9.22
C GLN A 22 -18.42 -42.00 7.74
N LYS A 23 -18.96 -41.13 6.90
CA LYS A 23 -18.78 -41.17 5.45
C LYS A 23 -17.34 -40.74 5.18
N GLY A 24 -16.44 -41.72 5.08
CA GLY A 24 -15.07 -41.48 4.62
C GLY A 24 -15.05 -41.22 3.11
N PHE A 25 -14.19 -40.31 2.67
CA PHE A 25 -13.93 -40.08 1.26
C PHE A 25 -13.20 -41.28 0.65
N SER A 26 -13.50 -41.62 -0.61
CA SER A 26 -12.78 -42.68 -1.30
C SER A 26 -11.37 -42.22 -1.69
N LEU A 27 -10.41 -43.15 -1.75
CA LEU A 27 -9.03 -42.82 -2.17
C LEU A 27 -8.99 -42.20 -3.57
N ILE A 28 -9.85 -42.68 -4.48
CA ILE A 28 -9.98 -42.09 -5.82
C ILE A 28 -10.56 -40.67 -5.77
N GLU A 29 -11.46 -40.39 -4.84
CA GLU A 29 -12.07 -39.06 -4.68
C GLU A 29 -11.03 -38.05 -4.19
N LEU A 30 -10.21 -38.44 -3.21
CA LEU A 30 -9.08 -37.62 -2.78
C LEU A 30 -8.11 -37.33 -3.92
N LEU A 31 -7.77 -38.34 -4.74
CA LEU A 31 -6.89 -38.15 -5.89
C LEU A 31 -7.49 -37.19 -6.93
N VAL A 32 -8.78 -37.32 -7.25
CA VAL A 32 -9.46 -36.43 -8.20
C VAL A 32 -9.53 -35.00 -7.66
N THR A 33 -9.89 -34.81 -6.39
CA THR A 33 -9.92 -33.47 -5.77
C THR A 33 -8.54 -32.80 -5.76
N LEU A 34 -7.47 -33.56 -5.50
CA LEU A 34 -6.10 -33.05 -5.55
C LEU A 34 -5.72 -32.63 -6.96
N VAL A 35 -6.01 -33.45 -7.97
CA VAL A 35 -5.75 -33.11 -9.39
C VAL A 35 -6.46 -31.82 -9.77
N ILE A 36 -7.74 -31.68 -9.43
CA ILE A 36 -8.51 -30.45 -9.71
C ILE A 36 -7.91 -29.26 -8.95
N SER A 37 -7.54 -29.44 -7.69
CA SER A 37 -6.94 -28.39 -6.86
C SER A 37 -5.63 -27.87 -7.45
N VAL A 38 -4.76 -28.76 -7.95
CA VAL A 38 -3.49 -28.38 -8.58
C VAL A 38 -3.73 -27.54 -9.84
N ILE A 39 -4.70 -27.92 -10.67
CA ILE A 39 -5.07 -27.16 -11.87
C ILE A 39 -5.51 -25.74 -11.49
N ILE A 40 -6.37 -25.60 -10.47
CA ILE A 40 -6.86 -24.30 -10.01
C ILE A 40 -5.72 -23.45 -9.45
N ILE A 41 -4.88 -24.00 -8.57
CA ILE A 41 -3.77 -23.27 -7.94
C ILE A 41 -2.81 -22.72 -9.00
N THR A 42 -2.52 -23.52 -10.04
CA THR A 42 -1.61 -23.11 -11.13
C THR A 42 -2.11 -21.87 -11.86
N LEU A 43 -3.43 -21.69 -12.00
CA LEU A 43 -4.03 -20.51 -12.61
C LEU A 43 -4.24 -19.36 -11.61
N ALA A 44 -4.49 -19.68 -10.33
CA ALA A 44 -4.78 -18.70 -9.29
C ALA A 44 -3.53 -17.91 -8.84
N ILE A 45 -2.36 -18.56 -8.74
CA ILE A 45 -1.11 -17.92 -8.30
C ILE A 45 -0.77 -16.66 -9.13
N PRO A 46 -0.67 -16.70 -10.48
CA PRO A 46 -0.31 -15.52 -11.26
C PRO A 46 -1.36 -14.40 -11.21
N ALA A 47 -2.63 -14.74 -11.00
CA ALA A 47 -3.68 -13.73 -10.80
C ALA A 47 -3.52 -13.04 -9.45
N PHE A 48 -3.20 -13.79 -8.39
CA PHE A 48 -3.02 -13.26 -7.05
C PHE A 48 -1.78 -12.36 -6.95
N THR A 49 -0.67 -12.73 -7.60
CA THR A 49 0.54 -11.87 -7.62
C THR A 49 0.27 -10.55 -8.33
N ARG A 50 -0.46 -10.54 -9.46
CA ARG A 50 -0.89 -9.30 -10.13
C ARG A 50 -1.76 -8.44 -9.22
N TRP A 51 -2.71 -9.05 -8.51
CA TRP A 51 -3.59 -8.34 -7.59
C TRP A 51 -2.83 -7.70 -6.43
N ILE A 52 -1.86 -8.40 -5.84
CA ILE A 52 -0.97 -7.84 -4.80
C ILE A 52 -0.19 -6.65 -5.35
N SER A 53 0.47 -6.78 -6.50
CA SER A 53 1.27 -5.69 -7.07
C SER A 53 0.42 -4.47 -7.44
N GLN A 54 -0.82 -4.66 -7.86
CA GLN A 54 -1.77 -3.55 -8.09
C GLN A 54 -2.13 -2.85 -6.78
N ASN A 55 -2.45 -3.61 -5.72
CA ASN A 55 -2.74 -3.04 -4.41
C ASN A 55 -1.54 -2.28 -3.83
N GLU A 56 -0.32 -2.78 -3.99
CA GLU A 56 0.91 -2.08 -3.59
C GLU A 56 1.08 -0.75 -4.33
N LEU A 57 0.81 -0.73 -5.63
CA LEU A 57 0.86 0.50 -6.44
C LEU A 57 -0.20 1.51 -6.01
N SER A 58 -1.46 1.08 -5.85
CA SER A 58 -2.56 1.97 -5.44
C SER A 58 -2.39 2.47 -4.01
N SER A 59 -1.93 1.63 -3.08
CA SER A 59 -1.66 2.05 -1.70
C SER A 59 -0.50 3.04 -1.61
N SER A 60 0.57 2.84 -2.39
CA SER A 60 1.68 3.78 -2.48
C SER A 60 1.25 5.12 -3.11
N ALA A 61 0.41 5.07 -4.14
CA ALA A 61 -0.18 6.28 -4.71
C ALA A 61 -1.02 7.05 -3.68
N LEU A 62 -1.83 6.33 -2.88
CA LEU A 62 -2.62 6.91 -1.80
C LEU A 62 -1.72 7.51 -0.70
N LEU A 63 -0.64 6.82 -0.32
CA LEU A 63 0.36 7.31 0.62
C LEU A 63 0.94 8.66 0.15
N PHE A 64 1.37 8.76 -1.11
CA PHE A 64 1.85 10.03 -1.68
C PHE A 64 0.81 11.15 -1.57
N ARG A 65 -0.47 10.86 -1.87
CA ARG A 65 -1.56 11.84 -1.71
C ARG A 65 -1.72 12.30 -0.27
N HIS A 66 -1.70 11.36 0.67
CA HIS A 66 -1.79 11.67 2.09
C HIS A 66 -0.63 12.53 2.55
N VAL A 67 0.62 12.16 2.22
CA VAL A 67 1.79 12.93 2.63
C VAL A 67 1.78 14.33 2.03
N MET A 68 1.35 14.51 0.78
CA MET A 68 1.23 15.84 0.18
C MET A 68 0.09 16.67 0.81
N SER A 69 -1.00 16.02 1.22
CA SER A 69 -2.10 16.68 1.95
C SER A 69 -1.67 17.09 3.35
N ASP A 70 -0.91 16.23 4.04
CA ASP A 70 -0.28 16.51 5.32
C ASP A 70 0.68 17.69 5.16
N ALA A 71 1.58 17.64 4.18
CA ALA A 71 2.54 18.71 3.87
C ALA A 71 1.87 20.08 3.71
N ARG A 72 0.78 20.12 2.93
CA ARG A 72 -0.01 21.33 2.74
C ARG A 72 -0.63 21.81 4.05
N SER A 73 -1.22 20.89 4.80
CA SER A 73 -1.91 21.23 6.07
C SER A 73 -0.91 21.72 7.12
N GLU A 74 0.26 21.09 7.22
CA GLU A 74 1.33 21.52 8.11
C GLU A 74 1.91 22.87 7.69
N ALA A 75 2.08 23.14 6.39
CA ALA A 75 2.53 24.46 5.92
C ALA A 75 1.57 25.59 6.34
N VAL A 76 0.26 25.34 6.24
CA VAL A 76 -0.78 26.29 6.66
C VAL A 76 -0.81 26.44 8.18
N LYS A 77 -0.75 25.33 8.94
CA LYS A 77 -0.78 25.34 10.42
C LYS A 77 0.42 26.06 11.01
N LEU A 78 1.62 25.78 10.49
CA LEU A 78 2.87 26.35 11.00
C LEU A 78 3.14 27.76 10.47
N GLY A 79 2.41 28.19 9.44
CA GLY A 79 2.65 29.49 8.80
C GLY A 79 4.02 29.57 8.11
N ARG A 80 4.63 28.42 7.81
CA ARG A 80 5.99 28.30 7.24
C ARG A 80 6.00 27.34 6.04
N PRO A 81 6.91 27.51 5.07
CA PRO A 81 7.02 26.59 3.96
C PRO A 81 7.43 25.19 4.42
N VAL A 82 6.68 24.18 4.01
CA VAL A 82 7.01 22.77 4.26
C VAL A 82 7.54 22.15 2.97
N ARG A 83 8.62 21.40 3.07
CA ARG A 83 9.34 20.80 1.94
C ARG A 83 9.25 19.28 1.99
N LEU A 84 9.02 18.67 0.84
CA LEU A 84 9.08 17.24 0.63
C LEU A 84 10.23 16.97 -0.34
N CYS A 85 11.15 16.07 0.01
CA CYS A 85 12.26 15.69 -0.86
C CYS A 85 12.33 14.17 -1.09
N SER A 86 12.93 13.76 -2.22
CA SER A 86 13.27 12.37 -2.50
C SER A 86 14.26 11.88 -1.45
N ARG A 87 13.98 10.75 -0.84
CA ARG A 87 14.85 10.13 0.16
C ARG A 87 16.05 9.45 -0.49
N ASP A 88 17.20 9.52 0.18
CA ASP A 88 18.38 8.69 -0.13
C ASP A 88 18.19 7.24 0.37
N ASP A 89 18.75 6.26 -0.33
CA ASP A 89 18.57 4.83 -0.02
C ASP A 89 19.12 4.45 1.37
N ALA A 90 20.31 4.95 1.71
CA ALA A 90 21.03 4.50 2.88
C ALA A 90 20.78 5.39 4.12
N LEU A 91 20.41 6.65 3.90
CA LEU A 91 20.36 7.67 4.95
C LEU A 91 19.00 8.37 4.99
N LEU A 92 18.63 8.86 6.17
CA LEU A 92 17.50 9.78 6.32
C LEU A 92 17.92 11.18 5.86
N ALA A 93 18.17 11.33 4.56
CA ALA A 93 18.58 12.57 3.92
C ALA A 93 17.89 12.73 2.55
N CYS A 94 17.88 13.95 2.04
CA CYS A 94 17.42 14.20 0.67
C CYS A 94 18.48 13.69 -0.32
N ALA A 95 18.08 12.90 -1.31
CA ALA A 95 18.99 12.38 -2.36
C ALA A 95 19.63 13.48 -3.23
N GLY A 96 19.12 14.71 -3.18
CA GLY A 96 19.69 15.85 -3.85
C GLY A 96 18.86 17.13 -3.71
N THR A 97 19.35 18.22 -4.30
CA THR A 97 18.75 19.57 -4.18
C THR A 97 18.28 20.17 -5.52
N SER A 98 18.40 19.43 -6.63
CA SER A 98 17.95 19.92 -7.95
C SER A 98 16.45 20.20 -7.97
N LEU A 99 16.05 21.31 -8.59
CA LEU A 99 14.64 21.74 -8.74
C LEU A 99 14.09 21.48 -10.15
N SER A 100 14.85 20.77 -10.99
CA SER A 100 14.47 20.53 -12.39
C SER A 100 14.86 19.14 -12.86
N GLY A 101 14.12 18.67 -13.87
CA GLY A 101 14.32 17.38 -14.50
C GLY A 101 13.55 16.25 -13.82
N THR A 102 13.51 15.10 -14.49
CA THR A 102 12.91 13.89 -13.95
C THR A 102 13.89 13.23 -13.00
N LYS A 103 13.50 13.08 -11.75
CA LYS A 103 14.32 12.45 -10.71
C LYS A 103 13.62 11.24 -10.11
N ASP A 104 14.45 10.34 -9.60
CA ASP A 104 14.02 9.13 -8.94
C ASP A 104 13.62 9.42 -7.49
N TRP A 105 12.48 8.86 -7.10
CA TRP A 105 11.85 8.94 -5.79
C TRP A 105 11.50 7.54 -5.28
N SER A 106 12.06 6.48 -5.89
CA SER A 106 11.75 5.08 -5.58
C SER A 106 12.18 4.65 -4.17
N HIS A 107 13.08 5.37 -3.51
CA HIS A 107 13.48 5.11 -2.12
C HIS A 107 12.55 5.79 -1.09
N GLY A 108 11.51 6.49 -1.56
CA GLY A 108 10.54 7.19 -0.72
C GLY A 108 10.81 8.68 -0.61
N ALA A 109 10.24 9.29 0.42
CA ALA A 109 10.32 10.73 0.61
C ALA A 109 10.37 11.16 2.08
N ILE A 110 10.93 12.34 2.30
CA ILE A 110 11.06 12.98 3.61
C ILE A 110 10.33 14.31 3.56
N LEU A 111 9.41 14.49 4.50
CA LEU A 111 8.64 15.70 4.74
C LEU A 111 9.19 16.40 5.97
N PHE A 112 9.63 17.64 5.80
CA PHE A 112 10.24 18.42 6.86
C PHE A 112 9.93 19.91 6.71
N LEU A 113 10.03 20.61 7.84
CA LEU A 113 10.06 22.06 7.85
C LEU A 113 11.51 22.50 7.70
N ASP A 114 11.80 23.17 6.59
CA ASP A 114 13.13 23.71 6.31
C ASP A 114 13.26 25.09 6.98
N VAL A 115 14.06 25.16 8.04
CA VAL A 115 14.19 26.36 8.87
C VAL A 115 15.23 27.31 8.29
N ASN A 116 16.28 26.79 7.65
CA ASN A 116 17.43 27.55 7.14
C ASN A 116 17.37 27.81 5.61
N ASP A 117 16.32 27.32 4.93
CA ASP A 117 16.08 27.30 3.48
C ASP A 117 17.24 26.72 2.65
N ASN A 118 18.01 25.79 3.22
CA ASN A 118 19.13 25.12 2.56
C ASN A 118 18.67 24.02 1.56
N ARG A 119 17.38 23.65 1.58
CA ARG A 119 16.75 22.60 0.76
C ARG A 119 17.23 21.19 1.03
N ALA A 120 17.88 20.98 2.18
CA ALA A 120 18.43 19.70 2.57
C ALA A 120 18.04 19.42 4.01
N TYR A 121 17.41 18.27 4.24
CA TYR A 121 17.03 17.88 5.59
C TYR A 121 18.26 17.69 6.48
N GLU A 122 18.33 18.48 7.54
CA GLU A 122 19.36 18.40 8.57
C GLU A 122 18.71 18.15 9.94
N ALA A 123 18.95 16.99 10.54
CA ALA A 123 18.29 16.59 11.79
C ALA A 123 18.52 17.53 12.99
N ASN A 124 19.57 18.37 12.94
CA ASN A 124 19.91 19.29 14.02
C ASN A 124 19.24 20.68 13.88
N THR A 125 18.81 21.05 12.68
CA THR A 125 18.32 22.39 12.35
C THR A 125 16.87 22.37 11.89
N ASP A 126 16.46 21.32 11.16
CA ASP A 126 15.13 21.15 10.60
C ASP A 126 14.23 20.28 11.46
N LEU A 127 12.91 20.48 11.29
CA LEU A 127 11.90 19.66 11.95
C LEU A 127 11.40 18.57 10.99
N LEU A 128 11.71 17.32 11.31
CA LEU A 128 11.13 16.16 10.63
C LEU A 128 9.63 16.05 10.95
N LEU A 129 8.78 16.09 9.93
CA LEU A 129 7.34 15.91 10.07
C LEU A 129 6.93 14.46 9.77
N ARG A 130 7.47 13.89 8.69
CA ARG A 130 7.19 12.52 8.27
C ARG A 130 8.29 12.01 7.34
N ALA A 131 8.60 10.72 7.41
CA ALA A 131 9.37 10.04 6.38
C ALA A 131 8.69 8.72 6.04
N PHE A 132 8.80 8.29 4.79
CA PHE A 132 8.33 6.98 4.36
C PHE A 132 9.27 6.40 3.30
N GLU A 133 9.20 5.08 3.16
CA GLU A 133 9.92 4.30 2.16
C GLU A 133 8.89 3.68 1.23
N LEU A 134 9.30 3.44 -0.01
CA LEU A 134 8.49 2.69 -0.97
C LEU A 134 9.01 1.27 -1.07
N PRO A 135 8.14 0.29 -1.33
CA PRO A 135 8.56 -1.06 -1.68
C PRO A 135 9.50 -1.04 -2.89
N THR A 136 10.54 -1.87 -2.86
CA THR A 136 11.52 -2.00 -3.96
C THR A 136 10.91 -2.51 -5.27
N ALA A 137 9.73 -3.13 -5.21
CA ALA A 137 8.94 -3.53 -6.37
C ALA A 137 8.30 -2.35 -7.12
N LEU A 138 8.35 -1.14 -6.57
CA LEU A 138 7.78 0.06 -7.19
C LEU A 138 8.89 1.06 -7.54
N SER A 139 8.65 1.79 -8.62
CA SER A 139 9.46 2.96 -8.98
C SER A 139 8.59 4.21 -9.03
N ALA A 140 9.11 5.30 -8.47
CA ALA A 140 8.45 6.59 -8.44
C ALA A 140 9.36 7.63 -9.09
N THR A 141 8.82 8.43 -10.01
CA THR A 141 9.57 9.52 -10.63
C THR A 141 8.79 10.83 -10.56
N TRP A 142 9.53 11.92 -10.37
CA TRP A 142 8.98 13.28 -10.33
C TRP A 142 9.64 14.16 -11.37
N ASN A 143 8.86 14.91 -12.14
CA ASN A 143 9.37 15.71 -13.25
C ASN A 143 9.87 17.12 -12.87
N ARG A 144 9.88 17.50 -11.58
CA ARG A 144 10.37 18.81 -11.10
C ARG A 144 11.49 18.69 -10.05
N GLY A 145 12.41 17.74 -10.23
CA GLY A 145 13.60 17.63 -9.40
C GLY A 145 13.46 16.74 -8.16
N HIS A 146 14.28 17.00 -7.14
CA HIS A 146 14.38 16.22 -5.91
C HIS A 146 13.53 16.77 -4.77
N SER A 147 12.91 17.94 -4.92
CA SER A 147 12.05 18.49 -3.88
C SER A 147 10.87 19.26 -4.44
N LEU A 148 9.81 19.30 -3.63
CA LEU A 148 8.65 20.16 -3.82
C LEU A 148 8.34 20.85 -2.50
N SER A 149 7.74 22.03 -2.55
CA SER A 149 7.43 22.80 -1.35
C SER A 149 6.04 23.40 -1.41
N PHE A 150 5.38 23.42 -0.26
CA PHE A 150 4.09 24.08 -0.02
C PHE A 150 4.33 25.35 0.78
N LEU A 151 3.78 26.46 0.29
CA LEU A 151 3.80 27.75 0.95
C LEU A 151 2.75 27.79 2.08
N PRO A 152 2.87 28.73 3.03
CA PRO A 152 1.88 28.94 4.10
C PRO A 152 0.45 29.21 3.60
N SER A 153 0.29 29.63 2.35
CA SER A 153 -1.00 29.81 1.68
C SER A 153 -1.64 28.50 1.19
N GLY A 154 -0.98 27.35 1.39
CA GLY A 154 -1.39 26.04 0.88
C GLY A 154 -1.18 25.86 -0.62
N ARG A 155 -0.57 26.83 -1.30
CA ARG A 155 -0.16 26.75 -2.71
C ARG A 155 1.23 26.13 -2.81
N MET A 156 1.55 25.53 -3.95
CA MET A 156 2.92 25.10 -4.19
C MET A 156 3.79 26.30 -4.55
N ASN A 157 5.07 26.23 -4.18
CA ASN A 157 6.05 27.19 -4.67
C ASN A 157 6.16 27.13 -6.20
N TRP A 158 6.46 28.26 -6.84
CA TRP A 158 6.50 28.37 -8.29
C TRP A 158 7.51 27.37 -8.88
N GLY A 159 7.11 26.63 -9.93
CA GLY A 159 7.97 25.64 -10.58
C GLY A 159 8.00 24.28 -9.91
N SER A 160 7.45 24.14 -8.70
CA SER A 160 7.29 22.85 -8.01
C SER A 160 6.03 22.09 -8.42
N ASN A 161 5.18 22.59 -9.33
CA ASN A 161 4.00 21.86 -9.80
C ASN A 161 4.36 20.85 -10.90
N GLY A 162 3.86 19.63 -10.79
CA GLY A 162 4.32 18.53 -11.65
C GLY A 162 3.45 17.29 -11.57
N THR A 163 4.00 16.20 -12.09
CA THR A 163 3.35 14.89 -12.13
C THR A 163 4.30 13.85 -11.57
N PHE A 164 3.84 13.09 -10.57
CA PHE A 164 4.48 11.86 -10.15
C PHE A 164 4.01 10.74 -11.06
N LYS A 165 4.95 9.94 -11.55
CA LYS A 165 4.68 8.69 -12.25
C LYS A 165 5.12 7.55 -11.35
N LEU A 166 4.17 6.73 -10.95
CA LEU A 166 4.38 5.51 -10.18
C LEU A 166 4.24 4.32 -11.12
N THR A 167 5.24 3.44 -11.12
CA THR A 167 5.30 2.24 -11.95
C THR A 167 5.59 1.04 -11.07
N SER A 168 4.99 -0.10 -11.36
CA SER A 168 5.37 -1.37 -10.75
C SER A 168 6.47 -2.05 -11.56
N SER A 169 7.28 -2.91 -10.93
CA SER A 169 8.23 -3.80 -11.61
C SER A 169 7.53 -4.78 -12.56
N ASN A 170 6.23 -5.02 -12.35
CA ASN A 170 5.41 -5.80 -13.25
C ASN A 170 4.88 -4.92 -14.40
N GLU A 171 5.47 -5.05 -15.59
CA GLU A 171 5.13 -4.27 -16.79
C GLU A 171 3.68 -4.42 -17.27
N LEU A 172 2.96 -5.44 -16.79
CA LEU A 172 1.55 -5.65 -17.11
C LEU A 172 0.62 -4.70 -16.35
N ILE A 173 1.13 -3.96 -15.37
CA ILE A 173 0.35 -3.03 -14.56
C ILE A 173 0.54 -1.61 -15.10
N SER A 174 -0.57 -0.97 -15.43
CA SER A 174 -0.57 0.41 -15.91
C SER A 174 0.05 1.36 -14.87
N PRO A 175 0.87 2.33 -15.30
CA PRO A 175 1.43 3.32 -14.40
C PRO A 175 0.35 4.26 -13.86
N VAL A 176 0.50 4.65 -12.60
CA VAL A 176 -0.38 5.64 -11.95
C VAL A 176 0.26 7.02 -12.04
N HIS A 177 -0.51 8.01 -12.50
CA HIS A 177 -0.06 9.39 -12.58
C HIS A 177 -0.73 10.24 -11.50
N LEU A 178 0.06 10.86 -10.63
CA LEU A 178 -0.44 11.82 -9.65
C LEU A 178 -0.05 13.24 -10.07
N VAL A 179 -1.03 14.03 -10.46
CA VAL A 179 -0.80 15.41 -10.89
C VAL A 179 -1.04 16.35 -9.72
N VAL A 180 -0.06 17.21 -9.44
CA VAL A 180 -0.12 18.21 -8.38
C VAL A 180 -0.14 19.60 -9.01
N GLY A 181 -1.29 20.28 -8.87
CA GLY A 181 -1.47 21.63 -9.40
C GLY A 181 -0.86 22.70 -8.50
N ILE A 182 -0.61 23.89 -9.04
CA ILE A 182 -0.06 25.06 -8.32
C ILE A 182 -0.94 25.46 -7.11
N GLN A 183 -2.25 25.22 -7.19
CA GLN A 183 -3.17 25.46 -6.08
C GLN A 183 -3.02 24.44 -4.93
N GLY A 184 -2.11 23.47 -5.04
CA GLY A 184 -1.88 22.42 -4.05
C GLY A 184 -2.98 21.35 -4.02
N ARG A 185 -3.84 21.28 -5.05
CA ARG A 185 -4.81 20.19 -5.21
C ARG A 185 -4.15 19.02 -5.92
N ILE A 186 -4.21 17.86 -5.29
CA ILE A 186 -3.67 16.61 -5.83
C ILE A 186 -4.80 15.90 -6.58
N ARG A 187 -4.54 15.46 -7.80
CA ARG A 187 -5.46 14.66 -8.63
C ARG A 187 -4.77 13.37 -9.02
N SER A 188 -5.51 12.25 -8.96
CA SER A 188 -5.07 10.99 -9.58
C SER A 188 -5.55 11.03 -11.00
N PHE A 189 -4.69 10.58 -11.88
CA PHE A 189 -5.06 10.15 -13.19
C PHE A 189 -4.65 8.68 -13.26
N GLU A 190 -5.63 7.81 -13.05
CA GLU A 190 -5.54 6.42 -13.48
C GLU A 190 -6.02 6.41 -14.95
N PRO A 191 -5.19 5.99 -15.92
CA PRO A 191 -5.63 5.79 -17.30
C PRO A 191 -6.59 4.60 -17.45
#